data_AF-T1GDA4-F1
#
_entry.id   AF-T1GDA4-F1
#
_cell.length_a   1.000
_cell.length_b   1.000
_cell.length_c   1.000
_cell.angle_alpha   90.00
_cell.angle_beta   90.00
_cell.angle_gamma   90.00
#
_symmetry.space_group_name_H-M   'P 1'
#
loop_
_entity.id
_entity.type
_entity.pdbx_description
1 polymer ?
#
loop_
_entity_poly.entity_id
_entity_poly.type
_entity_poly.pdbx_seq_one_letter_code
_entity_poly.pdbx_strand_id
1 'polypeptide(L)' 'MFNFLEIIAITLFAGFIGLVCAVRFYVKLTMGRCTNQNKMEGKTVLITGANSGIGKETPKI' A
#
# COMPACT_ATOMS: atom_id res chain seq x y z
N MET A 1 34.63 -20.54 6.15
CA MET A 1 34.08 -21.37 5.07
C MET A 1 32.60 -21.49 5.34
N PHE A 2 31.75 -20.87 4.51
CA PHE A 2 30.29 -20.89 4.73
C PHE A 2 29.74 -22.29 4.46
N ASN A 3 28.86 -22.79 5.33
CA ASN A 3 28.24 -24.10 5.16
C ASN A 3 27.08 -24.01 4.16
N PHE A 4 26.80 -25.12 3.46
CA PHE A 4 25.73 -25.21 2.46
C PHE A 4 24.36 -24.77 3.01
N LEU A 5 24.07 -25.09 4.27
CA LEU A 5 22.83 -24.69 4.95
C LEU A 5 22.71 -23.16 5.13
N GLU A 6 23.81 -22.48 5.41
CA GLU A 6 23.81 -21.02 5.56
C GLU A 6 23.57 -20.31 4.23
N ILE A 7 24.11 -20.86 3.14
CA ILE A 7 23.88 -20.33 1.79
C ILE A 7 22.38 -20.42 1.44
N ILE A 8 21.74 -21.56 1.70
CA ILE A 8 20.30 -21.73 1.46
C ILE A 8 19.48 -20.74 2.29
N ALA A 9 19.79 -20.60 3.58
CA ALA A 9 19.08 -19.69 4.46
C ALA A 9 19.18 -18.24 3.98
N ILE A 10 20.38 -17.79 3.57
CA ILE A 10 20.60 -16.43 3.05
C ILE A 10 19.83 -16.21 1.75
N THR A 11 19.84 -17.17 0.81
CA THR A 11 19.12 -17.05 -0.45
C THR A 11 17.61 -16.94 -0.25
N LEU A 12 17.03 -17.75 0.64
CA LEU A 12 15.60 -17.68 0.95
C LEU A 12 15.23 -16.36 1.61
N PHE A 13 16.05 -15.88 2.54
CA PHE A 13 15.81 -14.63 3.24
C PHE A 13 15.90 -13.43 2.28
N ALA A 14 16.90 -13.40 1.40
CA ALA A 14 17.03 -12.38 0.36
C ALA A 14 15.85 -12.42 -0.61
N GLY A 15 15.41 -13.61 -1.02
CA GLY A 15 14.24 -13.80 -1.89
C GLY A 15 12.95 -13.29 -1.24
N PHE A 16 12.74 -13.55 0.05
CA PHE A 16 11.58 -13.07 0.79
C PHE A 16 11.57 -11.54 0.90
N ILE A 17 12.72 -10.93 1.23
CA ILE A 17 12.85 -9.46 1.24
C ILE A 17 12.56 -8.88 -0.14
N GLY A 18 13.13 -9.48 -1.20
CA GLY A 18 12.89 -9.07 -2.58
C GLY A 18 11.42 -9.11 -2.95
N LEU A 19 10.70 -10.18 -2.58
CA LEU A 19 9.27 -10.33 -2.80
C LEU A 19 8.46 -9.25 -2.07
N VAL A 20 8.72 -9.02 -0.78
CA VAL A 20 8.01 -7.99 0.00
C VAL A 20 8.25 -6.60 -0.57
N CYS A 21 9.49 -6.29 -0.97
CA CYS A 21 9.82 -5.04 -1.63
C CYS A 21 9.10 -4.88 -2.97
N ALA A 22 9.08 -5.92 -3.80
CA ALA A 22 8.38 -5.92 -5.09
C ALA A 22 6.87 -5.69 -4.92
N VAL A 23 6.22 -6.38 -3.98
CA VAL A 23 4.80 -6.19 -3.68
C VAL A 23 4.52 -4.76 -3.22
N ARG A 24 5.34 -4.22 -2.30
CA ARG A 24 5.17 -2.82 -1.84
C ARG A 24 5.37 -1.82 -2.96
N PHE A 25 6.34 -2.05 -3.83
CA PHE A 25 6.60 -1.20 -4.98
C PHE A 25 5.44 -1.24 -5.97
N TYR A 26 4.93 -2.45 -6.29
CA TYR A 26 3.78 -2.64 -7.15
C TYR A 26 2.53 -1.93 -6.62
N VAL A 27 2.24 -2.07 -5.33
CA VAL A 27 1.10 -1.39 -4.68
C VAL A 27 1.25 0.13 -4.76
N LYS A 28 2.46 0.68 -4.55
CA LYS A 28 2.69 2.13 -4.67
C LYS A 28 2.52 2.65 -6.10
N LEU A 29 2.86 1.85 -7.11
CA LEU A 29 2.71 2.24 -8.51
C LEU A 29 1.27 2.13 -9.00
N THR A 30 0.51 1.16 -8.50
CA THR A 30 -0.86 0.90 -8.96
C THR A 30 -1.93 1.65 -8.17
N MET A 31 -1.68 1.99 -6.90
CA MET A 31 -2.62 2.77 -6.10
C MET A 31 -2.55 4.27 -6.46
N GLY A 32 -3.62 4.79 -7.05
CA GLY A 32 -3.79 6.22 -7.26
C GLY A 32 -4.05 6.96 -5.95
N ARG A 33 -3.42 8.13 -5.78
CA ARG A 33 -3.72 9.06 -4.67
C ARG A 33 -4.21 10.37 -5.25
N CYS A 34 -5.32 10.89 -4.71
CA CYS A 34 -5.74 12.26 -4.97
C CYS A 34 -4.75 13.23 -4.30
N THR A 35 -4.03 14.03 -5.07
CA THR A 35 -3.02 14.99 -4.59
C THR A 35 -3.56 16.42 -4.45
N ASN A 36 -4.82 16.63 -4.88
CA ASN A 36 -5.45 17.94 -4.81
C ASN A 36 -5.70 18.34 -3.35
N GLN A 37 -5.32 19.57 -2.97
CA GLN A 37 -5.48 20.12 -1.62
C GLN A 37 -6.76 20.94 -1.46
N ASN A 38 -7.60 21.01 -2.50
CA ASN A 38 -8.87 21.72 -2.45
C ASN A 38 -9.74 21.14 -1.34
N LYS A 39 -10.05 21.98 -0.36
CA LYS A 39 -10.90 21.61 0.76
C LYS A 39 -12.37 21.57 0.36
N MET A 40 -13.11 20.70 1.04
CA MET A 40 -14.57 20.56 0.89
C MET A 40 -15.36 21.25 2.02
N GLU A 41 -14.70 22.08 2.82
CA GLU A 41 -15.32 22.86 3.90
C GLU A 41 -16.47 23.74 3.35
N GLY A 42 -17.63 23.70 4.01
CA GLY A 42 -18.82 24.46 3.61
C GLY A 42 -19.57 23.92 2.39
N LYS A 43 -19.16 22.78 1.81
CA LYS A 43 -19.84 22.15 0.66
C LYS A 43 -20.65 20.93 1.11
N THR A 44 -21.81 20.71 0.47
CA THR A 44 -22.52 19.44 0.58
C THR A 44 -21.89 18.43 -0.37
N VAL A 45 -21.39 17.31 0.15
CA VAL A 45 -20.65 16.29 -0.60
C VAL A 45 -21.44 14.99 -0.63
N LEU A 46 -21.72 14.46 -1.83
CA LEU A 46 -22.33 13.15 -2.00
C LEU A 46 -21.25 12.08 -2.12
N ILE A 47 -21.24 11.13 -1.20
CA ILE A 47 -20.31 9.99 -1.19
C ILE A 47 -21.10 8.72 -1.47
N THR A 48 -20.84 8.07 -2.61
CA THR A 48 -21.44 6.78 -2.95
C THR A 48 -20.63 5.63 -2.32
N GLY A 49 -21.27 4.48 -2.07
CA GLY A 49 -20.57 3.31 -1.52
C GLY A 49 -19.98 3.52 -0.11
N ALA A 50 -20.55 4.42 0.69
CA ALA A 50 -20.02 4.81 2.01
C ALA A 50 -20.18 3.74 3.12
N ASN A 51 -20.62 2.52 2.79
CA ASN A 51 -20.82 1.45 3.77
C ASN A 51 -19.50 0.78 4.23
N SER A 52 -18.43 0.87 3.42
CA SER A 52 -17.14 0.22 3.71
C SER A 52 -15.96 0.87 3.00
N GLY A 53 -14.74 0.50 3.41
CA GLY A 53 -13.50 0.87 2.71
C GLY A 53 -13.30 2.38 2.59
N ILE A 54 -12.74 2.82 1.45
CA ILE A 54 -12.40 4.23 1.23
C ILE A 54 -13.62 5.15 1.37
N GLY A 55 -14.79 4.75 0.88
CA GLY A 55 -16.00 5.58 0.93
C GLY A 55 -16.47 5.86 2.37
N LYS A 56 -16.24 4.91 3.29
CA LYS A 56 -16.58 5.07 4.72
C LYS A 56 -15.61 5.98 5.46
N GLU A 57 -14.34 5.99 5.06
CA GLU A 57 -13.30 6.80 5.69
C GLU A 57 -13.21 8.22 5.12
N THR A 58 -13.53 8.43 3.83
CA THR A 58 -13.54 9.75 3.19
C THR A 58 -14.22 10.88 3.99
N PRO A 59 -15.41 10.70 4.62
CA PRO A 59 -16.04 11.80 5.37
C PRO A 59 -15.32 12.17 6.68
N LYS A 60 -14.35 11.37 7.15
CA LYS A 60 -13.57 11.62 8.36
C LYS A 60 -12.23 12.32 8.08
N ILE A 61 -11.85 12.41 6.80
CA ILE A 61 -10.58 12.96 6.31
C ILE A 61 -10.82 14.41 5.89
#